data_AF-A0A5Y3WA78-F1
#
_entry.id   AF-A0A5Y3WA78-F1
#
_cell.length_a   1.000
_cell.length_b   1.000
_cell.length_c   1.000
_cell.angle_alpha   90.00
_cell.angle_beta   90.00
_cell.angle_gamma   90.00
#
_symmetry.space_group_name_H-M   'P 1'
#
loop_
_entity.id
_entity.type
_entity.pdbx_description
1 polymer ?
#
loop_
_entity_poly.entity_id
_entity_poly.type
_entity_poly.pdbx_seq_one_letter_code
_entity_poly.pdbx_strand_id
1 'polypeptide(L)'
;MSKRDDPQLRVRIPESLKEGLEKKARANKRTLTAEIVTRLEATMSQDDLLHTSRGFEETVDEISLLWKRIEKLKSTYEREYQAEWVFNNKGELIEVMDRLKELLNPEHE
;
A
#
# COMPACT_ATOMS: atom_id res chain seq x y z
N MET A 1 14.94 29.10 31.98
CA MET A 1 13.77 28.75 31.14
C MET A 1 13.42 27.31 31.46
N SER A 2 12.33 27.09 32.18
CA SER A 2 12.00 25.79 32.77
C SER A 2 11.39 24.85 31.73
N LYS A 3 11.89 23.61 31.65
CA LYS A 3 11.14 22.45 31.14
C LYS A 3 9.71 22.51 31.71
N ARG A 4 8.67 22.69 30.87
CA ARG A 4 7.23 22.35 31.05
C ARG A 4 6.31 23.33 30.29
N ASP A 5 6.55 23.56 29.00
CA ASP A 5 5.59 24.30 28.16
C ASP A 5 4.51 23.36 27.56
N ASP A 6 4.68 22.04 27.67
CA ASP A 6 3.69 21.08 27.18
C ASP A 6 2.53 20.88 28.18
N PRO A 7 1.27 21.15 27.78
CA PRO A 7 0.12 20.95 28.64
C PRO A 7 -0.09 19.47 28.97
N GLN A 8 -0.39 19.16 30.23
CA GLN A 8 -0.70 17.79 30.66
C GLN A 8 -2.18 17.45 30.38
N LEU A 9 -2.41 16.42 29.57
CA LEU A 9 -3.74 15.88 29.30
C LEU A 9 -4.01 14.64 30.17
N ARG A 10 -5.02 14.70 31.03
CA ARG A 10 -5.47 13.54 31.84
C ARG A 10 -6.67 12.88 31.17
N VAL A 11 -6.46 11.75 30.51
CA VAL A 11 -7.50 10.94 29.87
C VAL A 11 -7.79 9.67 30.66
N ARG A 12 -9.07 9.25 30.69
CA ARG A 12 -9.46 7.91 31.11
C ARG A 12 -9.55 7.04 29.87
N ILE A 13 -8.82 5.93 29.85
CA ILE A 13 -8.83 4.98 28.74
C ILE A 13 -9.19 3.57 29.26
N PRO A 14 -9.86 2.73 28.45
CA PRO A 14 -10.07 1.33 28.80
C PRO A 14 -8.75 0.59 29.03
N GLU A 15 -8.72 -0.36 29.96
CA GLU A 15 -7.51 -1.13 30.27
C GLU A 15 -6.97 -1.87 29.04
N SER A 16 -7.86 -2.49 28.25
CA SER A 16 -7.48 -3.19 27.02
C SER A 16 -6.79 -2.27 26.00
N LEU A 17 -7.22 -1.00 25.91
CA LEU A 17 -6.58 -0.02 25.03
C LEU A 17 -5.19 0.35 25.54
N LYS A 18 -5.06 0.55 26.85
CA LYS A 18 -3.77 0.85 27.49
C LYS A 18 -2.76 -0.29 27.27
N GLU A 19 -3.15 -1.54 27.54
CA GLU A 19 -2.30 -2.71 27.31
C GLU A 19 -1.85 -2.82 25.85
N GLY A 20 -2.77 -2.58 24.91
CA GLY A 20 -2.48 -2.56 23.48
C GLY A 20 -1.46 -1.48 23.10
N LEU A 21 -1.61 -0.27 23.65
CA LEU A 21 -0.67 0.83 23.44
C LEU A 21 0.70 0.54 24.06
N GLU A 22 0.77 -0.05 25.25
CA GLU A 22 2.04 -0.42 25.89
C GLU A 22 2.80 -1.50 25.11
N LYS A 23 2.08 -2.47 24.53
CA LYS A 23 2.69 -3.48 23.65
C LYS A 23 3.29 -2.84 22.39
N LYS A 24 2.54 -1.93 21.75
CA LYS A 24 2.99 -1.19 20.57
C LYS A 24 4.17 -0.27 20.88
N ALA A 25 4.12 0.46 22.00
CA ALA A 25 5.22 1.30 22.48
C ALA A 25 6.51 0.49 22.68
N ARG A 26 6.42 -0.69 23.32
CA ARG A 26 7.56 -1.61 23.48
C ARG A 26 8.12 -2.10 22.15
N ALA A 27 7.25 -2.53 21.23
CA ALA A 27 7.67 -2.96 19.89
C ALA A 27 8.38 -1.85 19.10
N ASN A 28 7.90 -0.61 19.26
CA ASN A 28 8.46 0.58 18.61
C ASN A 28 9.65 1.20 19.37
N LYS A 29 10.08 0.62 20.50
CA LYS A 29 11.15 1.15 21.38
C LYS A 29 10.88 2.59 21.86
N ARG A 30 9.62 2.90 22.20
CA ARG A 30 9.16 4.20 22.68
C ARG A 30 8.52 4.09 24.07
N THR A 31 8.46 5.21 24.79
CA THR A 31 7.63 5.31 26.00
C THR A 31 6.15 5.29 25.63
N LEU A 32 5.28 4.91 26.57
CA LEU A 32 3.83 4.95 26.35
C LEU A 32 3.36 6.35 25.95
N THR A 33 3.86 7.40 26.63
CA THR A 33 3.53 8.79 26.30
C THR A 33 3.96 9.16 24.88
N ALA A 34 5.19 8.81 24.47
CA ALA A 34 5.66 9.09 23.12
C ALA A 34 4.82 8.37 22.05
N GLU A 35 4.41 7.13 22.32
CA GLU A 35 3.53 6.37 21.42
C GLU A 35 2.12 6.99 21.32
N ILE A 36 1.55 7.46 22.43
CA ILE A 36 0.26 8.16 22.43
C ILE A 36 0.35 9.45 21.61
N VAL A 37 1.35 10.29 21.88
CA VAL A 37 1.56 11.55 21.15
C VAL A 37 1.74 11.27 19.66
N THR A 38 2.62 10.34 19.28
CA THR A 38 2.85 9.98 17.87
C THR A 38 1.55 9.54 17.19
N ARG A 39 0.70 8.78 17.87
CA ARG A 39 -0.58 8.33 17.30
C ARG A 39 -1.55 9.48 17.13
N LEU A 40 -1.65 10.39 18.09
CA LEU A 40 -2.53 11.56 18.00
C LEU A 40 -2.05 12.53 16.90
N GLU A 41 -0.75 12.77 16.78
CA GLU A 41 -0.19 13.57 15.68
C GLU A 41 -0.46 12.94 14.31
N ALA A 42 -0.38 11.61 14.22
CA ALA A 42 -0.74 10.90 13.01
C ALA A 42 -2.23 11.08 12.66
N THR A 43 -3.14 11.08 13.64
CA THR A 43 -4.57 11.34 13.38
C THR A 43 -4.81 12.76 12.88
N MET A 44 -4.09 13.77 13.39
CA MET A 44 -4.19 15.14 12.87
C MET A 44 -3.66 15.24 11.44
N SER A 45 -2.53 14.58 11.14
CA SER A 45 -1.99 14.51 9.77
C SER A 45 -2.96 13.84 8.79
N GLN A 46 -3.74 12.86 9.25
CA GLN A 46 -4.76 12.18 8.44
C GLN A 46 -5.96 13.09 8.14
N ASP A 47 -6.38 13.88 9.12
CA ASP A 47 -7.42 14.89 8.95
C ASP A 47 -6.99 15.95 7.92
N ASP A 48 -5.75 16.42 8.01
CA ASP A 48 -5.17 17.38 7.06
C ASP A 48 -5.08 16.80 5.64
N LEU A 49 -4.65 15.53 5.52
CA LEU A 49 -4.50 14.84 4.24
C LEU A 49 -5.81 14.71 3.47
N LEU A 50 -6.91 14.43 4.17
CA LEU A 50 -8.24 14.26 3.57
C LEU A 50 -9.07 15.56 3.60
N HIS A 51 -8.49 16.66 4.10
CA HIS A 51 -9.16 17.95 4.25
C HIS A 51 -10.51 17.85 5.00
N THR A 52 -10.57 16.99 6.01
CA THR A 52 -11.77 16.71 6.82
C THR A 52 -11.39 16.42 8.26
N SER A 53 -12.23 16.81 9.23
CA SER A 53 -12.02 16.51 10.65
C SER A 53 -12.25 15.04 11.03
N ARG A 54 -12.61 14.21 10.05
CA ARG A 54 -12.81 12.76 10.19
C ARG A 54 -11.82 11.99 9.34
N GLY A 55 -10.76 12.64 8.86
CA GLY A 55 -9.79 12.03 7.97
C GLY A 55 -9.13 10.82 8.61
N PHE A 56 -8.87 10.81 9.91
CA PHE A 56 -8.33 9.61 10.59
C PHE A 56 -9.26 8.38 10.52
N GLU A 57 -10.58 8.57 10.47
CA GLU A 57 -11.57 7.50 10.32
C GLU A 57 -11.65 7.04 8.86
N GLU A 58 -11.68 8.00 7.95
CA GLU A 58 -11.88 7.79 6.51
C GLU A 58 -10.62 7.27 5.81
N THR A 59 -9.43 7.54 6.36
CA THR A 59 -8.13 7.14 5.78
C THR A 59 -8.04 5.64 5.53
N VAL A 60 -8.64 4.81 6.39
CA VAL A 60 -8.59 3.35 6.22
C VAL A 60 -9.35 2.92 4.97
N ASP A 61 -10.53 3.50 4.75
CA ASP A 61 -11.37 3.20 3.58
C ASP A 61 -10.71 3.72 2.29
N GLU A 62 -10.15 4.93 2.33
CA GLU A 62 -9.41 5.51 1.20
C GLU A 62 -8.17 4.68 0.83
N ILE A 63 -7.38 4.25 1.82
CA ILE A 63 -6.23 3.36 1.57
C ILE A 63 -6.70 2.06 0.92
N SER A 64 -7.78 1.46 1.41
CA SER A 64 -8.34 0.22 0.83
C SER A 64 -8.76 0.42 -0.63
N LEU A 65 -9.42 1.54 -0.93
CA LEU A 65 -9.85 1.87 -2.29
C LEU A 65 -8.65 2.10 -3.23
N LEU A 66 -7.63 2.82 -2.76
CA LEU A 66 -6.42 3.08 -3.52
C LEU A 66 -5.67 1.78 -3.85
N TRP A 67 -5.56 0.83 -2.91
CA TRP A 67 -4.95 -0.47 -3.18
C TRP A 67 -5.67 -1.24 -4.28
N LYS A 68 -7.02 -1.28 -4.24
CA LYS A 68 -7.81 -1.91 -5.31
C LYS A 68 -7.58 -1.24 -6.66
N ARG A 69 -7.45 0.10 -6.66
CA ARG A 69 -7.17 0.86 -7.89
C ARG A 69 -5.77 0.56 -8.44
N ILE A 70 -4.77 0.47 -7.58
CA ILE A 70 -3.39 0.10 -7.94
C ILE A 70 -3.36 -1.30 -8.55
N GLU A 71 -4.03 -2.26 -7.93
CA GLU A 71 -4.11 -3.64 -8.43
C GLU A 71 -4.76 -3.70 -9.82
N LYS A 72 -5.89 -3.01 -9.98
CA LYS A 72 -6.58 -2.90 -11.27
C LYS A 72 -5.70 -2.24 -12.34
N LEU A 73 -4.98 -1.17 -11.98
CA LEU A 73 -4.09 -0.47 -12.89
C LEU A 73 -2.94 -1.37 -13.31
N LYS A 74 -2.32 -2.09 -12.37
CA LYS A 74 -1.25 -3.05 -12.65
C LYS A 74 -1.70 -4.16 -13.60
N SER A 75 -2.86 -4.75 -13.36
CA SER A 75 -3.44 -5.77 -14.25
C SER A 75 -3.75 -5.23 -15.65
N THR A 76 -4.16 -3.96 -15.75
CA THR A 76 -4.43 -3.33 -17.05
C THR A 76 -3.13 -3.06 -17.80
N TYR A 77 -2.13 -2.50 -17.12
CA TYR A 77 -0.81 -2.28 -17.68
C TYR A 77 -0.16 -3.59 -18.17
N GLU A 78 -0.20 -4.66 -17.38
CA GLU A 78 0.34 -5.96 -17.78
C GLU A 78 -0.34 -6.48 -19.05
N ARG A 79 -1.67 -6.38 -19.16
CA ARG A 79 -2.39 -6.80 -20.38
C ARG A 79 -2.02 -5.97 -21.59
N GLU A 80 -1.97 -4.65 -21.44
CA GLU A 80 -1.63 -3.72 -22.53
C GLU A 80 -0.18 -3.90 -22.97
N TYR A 81 0.76 -4.02 -22.04
CA TYR A 81 2.16 -4.30 -22.31
C TYR A 81 2.35 -5.64 -23.03
N GLN A 82 1.64 -6.70 -22.62
CA GLN A 82 1.67 -7.99 -23.32
C GLN A 82 1.08 -7.88 -24.74
N ALA A 83 -0.01 -7.13 -24.92
CA ALA A 83 -0.60 -6.91 -26.24
C ALA A 83 0.33 -6.11 -27.16
N GLU A 84 0.97 -5.06 -26.64
CA GLU A 84 1.95 -4.26 -27.35
C GLU A 84 3.19 -5.08 -27.72
N TRP A 85 3.69 -5.89 -26.78
CA TRP A 85 4.81 -6.80 -27.03
C TRP A 85 4.46 -7.81 -28.13
N VAL A 86 3.32 -8.49 -28.04
CA VAL A 86 2.88 -9.44 -29.08
C VAL A 86 2.70 -8.74 -30.43
N PHE A 87 2.15 -7.53 -30.44
CA PHE A 87 1.98 -6.76 -31.67
C PHE A 87 3.32 -6.41 -32.32
N ASN A 88 4.26 -5.90 -31.54
CA ASN A 88 5.58 -5.49 -32.02
C ASN A 88 6.45 -6.68 -32.48
N ASN A 89 6.30 -7.84 -31.84
CA ASN A 89 7.08 -9.05 -32.15
C ASN A 89 6.33 -10.04 -33.06
N LYS A 90 5.15 -9.67 -33.58
CA LYS A 90 4.28 -10.58 -34.35
C LYS A 90 4.97 -11.22 -35.54
N GLY A 91 5.77 -10.44 -36.28
CA GLY A 91 6.51 -10.94 -37.45
C GLY A 91 7.50 -12.04 -37.07
N GLU A 92 8.34 -11.77 -36.06
CA GLU A 92 9.33 -12.72 -35.55
C GLU A 92 8.66 -13.97 -34.96
N LEU A 93 7.54 -13.82 -34.24
CA LEU A 93 6.78 -14.94 -33.69
C LEU A 93 6.20 -15.85 -34.77
N ILE A 94 5.71 -15.28 -35.88
CA ILE A 94 5.23 -16.06 -37.03
C ILE A 94 6.40 -16.82 -37.66
N GLU A 95 7.54 -16.17 -37.88
CA GLU A 95 8.72 -16.78 -38.47
C GLU A 95 9.25 -17.95 -37.62
N VAL A 96 9.36 -17.75 -36.31
CA VAL A 96 9.78 -18.80 -35.37
C VAL A 96 8.78 -19.95 -35.35
N MET A 97 7.47 -19.65 -35.39
CA MET A 97 6.42 -20.69 -35.38
C MET A 97 6.42 -21.50 -36.68
N ASP A 98 6.61 -20.87 -37.83
CA ASP A 98 6.67 -21.59 -39.11
C ASP A 98 7.90 -22.48 -39.19
N ARG A 99 9.06 -21.99 -38.74
CA ARG A 99 10.28 -22.80 -38.62
C ARG A 99 10.13 -23.95 -37.62
N LEU A 100 9.42 -23.75 -36.52
CA LEU A 100 9.13 -24.81 -35.55
C LEU A 100 8.22 -25.90 -36.15
N LYS A 101 7.22 -25.51 -36.96
CA LYS A 101 6.36 -26.47 -37.67
C LYS A 101 7.14 -27.30 -38.67
N GLU A 102 8.06 -26.70 -39.41
CA GLU A 102 8.94 -27.42 -40.34
C GLU A 102 9.81 -28.46 -39.60
N LEU A 103 10.35 -28.11 -38.44
CA LEU A 103 11.17 -29.02 -37.63
C LEU A 103 10.35 -30.13 -36.95
N LEU A 104 9.07 -29.89 -36.65
CA LEU A 104 8.18 -30.84 -35.97
C LEU A 104 7.38 -31.73 -36.94
N ASN A 105 7.27 -31.37 -38.23
CA ASN A 105 6.74 -32.21 -39.30
C ASN A 105 7.86 -32.65 -40.27
N PRO A 106 8.71 -33.62 -39.90
CA PRO A 106 9.80 -34.09 -40.76
C PRO A 106 9.37 -34.98 -41.93
N GLU A 107 8.08 -35.26 -42.16
CA GLU A 107 7.65 -36.12 -43.27
C GLU A 107 7.38 -35.33 -44.55
N HIS A 108 8.45 -35.08 -45.32
CA HIS A 108 8.45 -35.13 -46.79
C HIS A 108 9.89 -35.25 -47.30
N GLU A 109 10.53 -36.40 -47.07
CA GLU A 109 11.51 -37.02 -47.99
C GLU A 109 11.51 -38.54 -47.80
#